data_AF-A0A4U8U6G9-F1
#
_entry.id   AF-A0A4U8U6G9-F1
#
_cell.length_a   1.000
_cell.length_b   1.000
_cell.length_c   1.000
_cell.angle_alpha   90.00
_cell.angle_beta   90.00
_cell.angle_gamma   90.00
#
_symmetry.space_group_name_H-M   'P 1'
#
loop_
_entity.id
_entity.type
_entity.pdbx_description
1 polymer ?
#
loop_
_entity_poly.entity_id
_entity_poly.type
_entity_poly.pdbx_seq_one_letter_code
_entity_poly.pdbx_strand_id
1 'polypeptide(L)'
;MCSGGFYADLHVLGIKKLGVMLQSQGNISTQKGLYTHSQTLSFQAQDSTSIESDSIYMNAQSDIIHTTSNQITHQVGDTSITTKGDSVIIKAGGVEVIIDSNGLVVKGGEIKSE
;
A
#
# COMPACT_ATOMS: atom_id res chain seq x y z
N MET A 1 -6.54 14.22 -37.72
CA MET A 1 -5.53 15.18 -37.23
C MET A 1 -4.36 14.37 -36.72
N CYS A 2 -3.19 14.45 -37.35
CA CYS A 2 -2.01 13.68 -36.90
C CYS A 2 -1.31 14.47 -35.80
N SER A 3 -1.31 13.97 -34.56
CA SER A 3 -0.47 14.51 -33.50
C SER A 3 0.95 13.98 -33.67
N GLY A 4 1.85 14.80 -34.21
CA GLY A 4 3.29 14.51 -34.19
C GLY A 4 3.87 14.80 -32.81
N GLY A 5 4.55 13.82 -32.22
CA GLY A 5 5.29 13.99 -30.97
C GLY A 5 6.75 14.37 -31.22
N PHE A 6 7.31 15.26 -30.40
CA PHE A 6 8.73 15.55 -30.34
C PHE A 6 9.36 14.71 -29.22
N TYR A 7 10.34 13.87 -29.56
CA TYR A 7 11.08 13.06 -28.60
C TYR A 7 12.51 13.60 -28.50
N ALA A 8 12.93 13.98 -27.29
CA ALA A 8 14.29 14.39 -26.99
C ALA A 8 14.65 13.97 -25.57
N ASP A 9 15.92 13.64 -25.36
CA ASP A 9 16.44 13.36 -24.03
C ASP A 9 16.71 14.67 -23.28
N LEU A 10 16.15 14.79 -22.08
CA LEU A 10 16.46 15.88 -21.16
C LEU A 10 17.32 15.34 -20.03
N HIS A 11 18.55 15.84 -19.93
CA HIS A 11 19.45 15.53 -18.83
C HIS A 11 19.71 16.79 -17.99
N VAL A 12 19.42 16.71 -16.70
CA VAL A 12 19.62 17.79 -15.74
C VAL A 12 20.69 17.36 -14.75
N LEU A 13 21.86 18.01 -14.78
CA LEU A 13 23.01 17.61 -13.96
C LEU A 13 22.92 18.07 -12.50
N GLY A 14 22.18 19.14 -12.20
CA GLY A 14 22.07 19.65 -10.84
C GLY A 14 21.04 20.75 -10.68
N ILE A 15 20.12 20.57 -9.73
CA ILE A 15 19.18 21.57 -9.26
C ILE A 15 19.21 21.53 -7.74
N LYS A 16 19.44 22.68 -7.08
CA LYS A 16 19.42 22.76 -5.61
C LYS A 16 18.01 22.61 -5.03
N LYS A 17 17.00 23.14 -5.72
CA LYS A 17 15.59 23.06 -5.33
C LYS A 17 14.71 23.15 -6.57
N LEU A 18 13.76 22.23 -6.71
CA LEU A 18 12.70 22.26 -7.71
C LEU A 18 11.35 22.28 -6.99
N GLY A 19 10.43 23.15 -7.42
CA GLY A 19 9.06 23.18 -6.93
C GLY A 19 8.10 23.21 -8.11
N VAL A 20 7.09 22.35 -8.07
CA VAL A 20 6.05 22.24 -9.10
C VAL A 20 4.71 22.23 -8.39
N MET A 21 3.81 23.13 -8.79
CA MET A 21 2.44 23.20 -8.29
C MET A 21 1.48 23.09 -9.48
N LEU A 22 0.57 22.13 -9.41
CA LEU A 22 -0.46 21.91 -10.40
C LEU A 22 -1.81 22.12 -9.71
N GLN A 23 -2.72 22.87 -10.33
CA GLN A 23 -4.01 23.23 -9.72
C GLN A 23 -5.16 22.29 -10.09
N SER A 24 -4.92 21.34 -11.00
CA SER A 24 -5.95 20.43 -11.50
C SER A 24 -5.43 19.00 -11.54
N GLN A 25 -4.62 18.63 -12.53
CA GLN A 25 -4.09 17.27 -12.68
C GLN A 25 -2.60 17.29 -13.03
N GLY A 26 -1.86 16.32 -12.48
CA GLY A 26 -0.49 16.00 -12.86
C GLY A 26 -0.36 14.51 -13.16
N ASN A 27 0.29 14.18 -14.27
CA ASN A 27 0.57 12.80 -14.66
C ASN A 27 2.07 12.61 -14.81
N ILE A 28 2.62 11.56 -14.20
CA ILE A 28 4.00 11.10 -14.42
C ILE A 28 3.90 9.67 -14.92
N SER A 29 4.38 9.40 -16.12
CA SER A 29 4.32 8.08 -16.74
C SER A 29 5.69 7.73 -17.33
N THR A 30 6.13 6.50 -17.07
CA THR A 30 7.39 5.94 -17.55
C THR A 30 7.14 4.52 -18.05
N GLN A 31 7.70 4.15 -19.21
CA GLN A 31 7.49 2.81 -19.77
C GLN A 31 8.39 1.72 -19.16
N LYS A 32 9.59 2.10 -18.68
CA LYS A 32 10.59 1.14 -18.18
C LYS A 32 10.74 1.15 -16.67
N GLY A 33 10.72 2.33 -16.07
CA GLY A 33 10.87 2.47 -14.62
C GLY A 33 10.94 3.92 -14.18
N LEU A 34 10.63 4.10 -12.90
CA LEU A 34 10.74 5.34 -12.16
C LEU A 34 11.60 5.07 -10.93
N TYR A 35 12.77 5.72 -10.86
CA TYR A 35 13.71 5.55 -9.75
C TYR A 35 13.77 6.84 -8.94
N THR A 36 13.57 6.73 -7.62
CA THR A 36 13.62 7.87 -6.70
C THR A 36 14.55 7.53 -5.54
N HIS A 37 15.49 8.42 -5.23
CA HIS A 37 16.36 8.30 -4.06
C HIS A 37 16.29 9.60 -3.26
N SER A 38 16.01 9.50 -1.98
CA SER A 38 15.86 10.66 -1.09
C SER A 38 16.07 10.25 0.35
N GLN A 39 16.43 11.21 1.21
CA GLN A 39 16.41 11.01 2.66
C GLN A 39 14.97 10.88 3.20
N THR A 40 14.01 11.49 2.50
CA THR A 40 12.59 11.49 2.87
C THR A 40 11.73 11.50 1.61
N LEU A 41 10.77 10.58 1.54
CA LEU A 41 9.75 10.48 0.51
C LEU A 41 8.37 10.44 1.19
N SER A 42 7.46 11.33 0.79
CA SER A 42 6.12 11.44 1.39
C SER A 42 5.04 11.55 0.32
N PHE A 43 3.95 10.82 0.50
CA PHE A 43 2.75 10.91 -0.33
C PHE A 43 1.56 11.25 0.56
N GLN A 44 0.77 12.24 0.16
CA GLN A 44 -0.45 12.64 0.85
C GLN A 44 -1.57 12.78 -0.18
N ALA A 45 -2.65 12.05 0.03
CA ALA A 45 -3.87 12.12 -0.76
C ALA A 45 -5.06 12.28 0.19
N GLN A 46 -6.07 13.04 -0.24
CA GLN A 46 -7.28 13.27 0.55
C GLN A 46 -8.29 12.12 0.39
N ASP A 47 -8.42 11.59 -0.82
CA ASP A 47 -9.47 10.62 -1.14
C ASP A 47 -8.92 9.19 -1.17
N SER A 48 -7.97 8.90 -2.07
CA SER A 48 -7.41 7.55 -2.22
C SER A 48 -5.97 7.54 -2.74
N THR A 49 -5.25 6.47 -2.38
CA THR A 49 -3.94 6.11 -2.91
C THR A 49 -3.99 4.64 -3.31
N SER A 50 -3.56 4.30 -4.54
CA SER A 50 -3.49 2.92 -5.04
C SER A 50 -2.09 2.58 -5.52
N ILE A 51 -1.62 1.37 -5.22
CA ILE A 51 -0.36 0.81 -5.71
C ILE A 51 -0.67 -0.56 -6.30
N GLU A 52 -0.42 -0.73 -7.60
CA GLU A 52 -0.66 -1.96 -8.35
C GLU A 52 0.65 -2.40 -8.99
N SER A 53 1.02 -3.65 -8.77
CA SER A 53 2.26 -4.26 -9.24
C SER A 53 2.16 -5.78 -9.10
N ASP A 54 2.92 -6.52 -9.91
CA ASP A 54 3.07 -7.97 -9.76
C ASP A 54 3.65 -8.34 -8.38
N SER A 55 4.51 -7.49 -7.83
CA SER A 55 5.07 -7.65 -6.47
C SER A 55 5.43 -6.31 -5.84
N ILE A 56 5.38 -6.26 -4.50
CA ILE A 56 5.82 -5.13 -3.69
C ILE A 56 6.82 -5.64 -2.66
N TYR A 57 8.02 -5.06 -2.65
CA TYR A 57 9.05 -5.33 -1.65
C TYR A 57 9.23 -4.11 -0.76
N MET A 58 9.12 -4.30 0.55
CA MET A 58 9.32 -3.26 1.56
C MET A 58 10.35 -3.73 2.58
N ASN A 59 11.39 -2.94 2.78
CA ASN A 59 12.39 -3.16 3.81
C ASN A 59 12.52 -1.88 4.65
N ALA A 60 12.01 -1.92 5.87
CA ALA A 60 12.13 -0.84 6.84
C ALA A 60 13.17 -1.22 7.90
N GLN A 61 14.07 -0.29 8.26
CA GLN A 61 15.09 -0.53 9.29
C GLN A 61 14.54 -0.46 10.73
N SER A 62 13.40 0.21 10.91
CA SER A 62 12.70 0.32 12.21
C SER A 62 11.29 -0.24 12.02
N ASP A 63 10.28 0.63 11.93
CA ASP A 63 8.88 0.23 12.00
C ASP A 63 8.13 0.49 10.70
N ILE A 64 7.06 -0.30 10.49
CA ILE A 64 6.00 -0.03 9.51
C ILE A 64 4.73 0.25 10.32
N ILE A 65 4.15 1.43 10.15
CA ILE A 65 2.97 1.88 10.92
C ILE A 65 1.78 2.05 9.98
N HIS A 66 0.71 1.31 10.23
CA HIS A 66 -0.57 1.46 9.55
C HIS A 66 -1.60 2.03 10.54
N THR A 67 -2.15 3.21 10.26
CA THR A 67 -3.21 3.83 11.08
C THR A 67 -4.42 4.11 10.21
N THR A 68 -5.59 3.61 10.63
CA THR A 68 -6.86 3.74 9.91
C THR A 68 -8.01 3.77 10.91
N SER A 69 -9.14 4.35 10.52
CA SER A 69 -10.33 4.44 11.37
C SER A 69 -11.29 3.27 11.21
N ASN A 70 -11.19 2.51 10.11
CA ASN A 70 -12.15 1.46 9.79
C ASN A 70 -11.54 0.05 9.90
N GLN A 71 -10.63 -0.29 8.98
CA GLN A 71 -10.02 -1.61 8.94
C GLN A 71 -8.69 -1.65 8.17
N ILE A 72 -7.86 -2.64 8.48
CA ILE A 72 -6.73 -3.08 7.64
C ILE A 72 -7.02 -4.51 7.20
N THR A 73 -6.83 -4.81 5.91
CA THR A 73 -7.00 -6.15 5.36
C THR A 73 -5.73 -6.59 4.65
N HIS A 74 -5.19 -7.75 5.05
CA HIS A 74 -4.15 -8.48 4.35
C HIS A 74 -4.78 -9.73 3.72
N GLN A 75 -4.75 -9.87 2.40
CA GLN A 75 -5.44 -10.94 1.65
C GLN A 75 -4.49 -11.66 0.71
N VAL A 76 -4.53 -13.00 0.70
CA VAL A 76 -3.80 -13.88 -0.22
C VAL A 76 -4.74 -15.00 -0.67
N GLY A 77 -5.24 -14.93 -1.91
CA GLY A 77 -6.30 -15.86 -2.37
C GLY A 77 -7.51 -15.76 -1.46
N ASP A 78 -7.91 -16.87 -0.82
CA ASP A 78 -8.99 -16.91 0.19
C ASP A 78 -8.52 -16.67 1.63
N THR A 79 -7.21 -16.67 1.88
CA THR A 79 -6.63 -16.46 3.22
C THR A 79 -6.55 -14.98 3.55
N SER A 80 -7.03 -14.57 4.72
CA SER A 80 -7.07 -13.16 5.12
C SER A 80 -6.77 -12.93 6.60
N ILE A 81 -6.25 -11.74 6.89
CA ILE A 81 -6.20 -11.13 8.21
C ILE A 81 -6.88 -9.77 8.09
N THR A 82 -7.96 -9.55 8.83
CA THR A 82 -8.66 -8.28 8.90
C THR A 82 -8.64 -7.76 10.32
N THR A 83 -8.05 -6.60 10.54
CA THR A 83 -8.10 -5.87 11.80
C THR A 83 -9.12 -4.75 11.71
N LYS A 84 -9.90 -4.58 12.75
CA LYS A 84 -10.90 -3.51 12.92
C LYS A 84 -10.61 -2.76 14.22
N GLY A 85 -11.41 -1.74 14.53
CA GLY A 85 -11.28 -0.98 15.78
C GLY A 85 -11.48 -1.83 17.06
N ASP A 86 -12.26 -2.90 16.99
CA ASP A 86 -12.70 -3.69 18.15
C ASP A 86 -12.42 -5.20 18.03
N SER A 87 -11.89 -5.64 16.89
CA SER A 87 -11.77 -7.07 16.58
C SER A 87 -10.67 -7.39 15.57
N VAL A 88 -10.19 -8.63 15.61
CA VAL A 88 -9.27 -9.22 14.62
C VAL A 88 -9.87 -10.51 14.09
N ILE A 89 -9.89 -10.68 12.78
CA ILE A 89 -10.44 -11.85 12.09
C ILE A 89 -9.36 -12.45 11.20
N ILE A 90 -9.09 -13.75 11.37
CA ILE A 90 -8.16 -14.51 10.52
C ILE A 90 -8.94 -15.63 9.84
N LYS A 91 -8.86 -15.71 8.52
CA LYS A 91 -9.47 -16.79 7.72
C LYS A 91 -8.38 -17.53 6.96
N ALA A 92 -8.30 -18.85 7.11
CA ALA A 92 -7.34 -19.68 6.37
C ALA A 92 -7.80 -21.14 6.35
N GLY A 93 -7.69 -21.82 5.20
CA GLY A 93 -7.93 -23.26 5.11
C GLY A 93 -9.32 -23.74 5.57
N GLY A 94 -10.35 -22.90 5.42
CA GLY A 94 -11.71 -23.18 5.89
C GLY A 94 -11.96 -22.90 7.39
N VAL A 95 -10.96 -22.40 8.12
CA VAL A 95 -11.06 -22.00 9.53
C VAL A 95 -11.22 -20.47 9.63
N GLU A 96 -12.03 -20.01 10.58
CA GLU A 96 -12.15 -18.60 10.96
C GLU A 96 -11.83 -18.43 12.46
N VAL A 97 -10.88 -17.58 12.77
CA VAL A 97 -10.50 -17.19 14.14
C VAL A 97 -10.89 -15.72 14.35
N ILE A 98 -11.61 -15.44 15.43
CA ILE A 98 -12.04 -14.10 15.83
C ILE A 98 -11.51 -13.80 17.23
N ILE A 99 -10.87 -12.64 17.39
CA ILE A 99 -10.55 -12.06 18.69
C ILE A 99 -11.37 -10.78 18.83
N ASP A 100 -12.24 -10.72 19.83
CA ASP A 100 -13.06 -9.55 20.16
C ASP A 100 -13.28 -9.43 21.68
N SER A 101 -14.23 -8.60 22.11
CA SER A 101 -14.57 -8.41 23.53
C SER A 101 -15.04 -9.68 24.25
N ASN A 102 -15.45 -10.71 23.52
CA ASN A 102 -15.86 -12.02 24.05
C ASN A 102 -14.69 -13.01 24.15
N GLY A 103 -13.47 -12.61 23.76
CA GLY A 103 -12.27 -13.44 23.78
C GLY A 103 -11.95 -14.05 22.40
N LEU A 104 -11.41 -15.27 22.42
CA LEU A 104 -11.00 -16.02 21.23
C LEU A 104 -12.10 -17.01 20.80
N VAL A 105 -12.60 -16.89 19.58
CA VAL A 105 -13.56 -17.81 18.97
C VAL A 105 -12.94 -18.45 17.74
N VAL A 106 -12.98 -19.79 17.65
CA VAL A 106 -12.55 -20.56 16.48
C VAL A 106 -13.74 -21.29 15.88
N LYS A 107 -13.96 -21.13 14.57
CA LYS A 107 -15.02 -21.78 13.80
C LYS A 107 -14.41 -22.71 12.75
N GLY A 108 -14.92 -23.93 12.67
CA GLY A 108 -14.50 -24.92 11.66
C GLY A 108 -13.14 -25.58 11.93
N GLY A 109 -12.46 -25.22 13.03
CA GLY A 109 -11.17 -25.78 13.43
C GLY A 109 -11.17 -26.30 14.87
N GLU A 110 -10.10 -27.01 15.23
CA GLU A 110 -9.84 -27.51 16.59
C GLU A 110 -9.07 -26.46 17.40
N ILE A 111 -9.40 -26.32 18.69
CA ILE A 111 -8.59 -25.57 19.65
C ILE A 111 -7.81 -26.58 20.50
N LYS A 112 -6.48 -26.52 20.45
CA LYS A 112 -5.59 -27.25 21.35
C LYS A 112 -4.91 -26.25 22.28
N SER A 113 -5.00 -26.47 23.59
CA SER A 113 -4.27 -25.71 24.61
C SER A 113 -3.17 -26.58 25.20
N GLU A 114 -1.98 -26.04 25.32
CA GLU A 114 -0.81 -26.66 25.97
C GLU A 114 -0.70 -26.22 27.44
#